data_AF-A0AAE1FB23-F1
#
_entry.id   AF-A0AAE1FB23-F1
#
_cell.length_a   1.000
_cell.length_b   1.000
_cell.length_c   1.000
_cell.angle_alpha   90.00
_cell.angle_beta   90.00
_cell.angle_gamma   90.00
#
_symmetry.space_group_name_H-M   'P 1'
#
loop_
_entity.id
_entity.type
_entity.pdbx_description
1 polymer ?
#
loop_
_entity_poly.entity_id
_entity_poly.type
_entity_poly.pdbx_seq_one_letter_code
_entity_poly.pdbx_strand_id
1 'polypeptide(L)'
;MNLETNLTILKHHKGGEGVNAITRSLGLPQSSVSTVLKNTINIKKSGETCTTLMAKTMTHHRKPIMDEMGKLLKLLIDDHIRSRMPVSTSIISAKALSICQEPSCPAQY
;
A
#
# COMPACT_ATOMS: atom_id res chain seq x y z
N MET A 1 6.12 -19.44 -10.63
CA MET A 1 6.82 -18.14 -10.76
C MET A 1 5.79 -17.04 -10.55
N ASN A 2 6.06 -16.07 -9.68
CA ASN A 2 5.08 -15.02 -9.29
C ASN A 2 5.40 -13.66 -9.94
N LEU A 3 4.49 -12.70 -9.79
CA LEU A 3 4.65 -11.35 -10.36
C LEU A 3 5.86 -10.59 -9.79
N GLU A 4 6.16 -10.76 -8.51
CA GLU A 4 7.29 -10.10 -7.84
C GLU A 4 8.64 -10.58 -8.39
N THR A 5 8.83 -11.89 -8.54
CA THR A 5 10.01 -12.47 -9.18
C THR A 5 10.13 -12.00 -10.63
N ASN A 6 9.01 -11.92 -11.36
CA ASN A 6 8.99 -11.42 -12.73
C ASN A 6 9.45 -9.96 -12.82
N LEU A 7 8.94 -9.09 -11.94
CA LEU A 7 9.33 -7.68 -11.87
C LEU A 7 10.80 -7.52 -11.46
N THR A 8 11.30 -8.40 -10.57
CA THR A 8 12.70 -8.44 -10.15
C THR A 8 13.62 -8.79 -11.33
N ILE A 9 13.29 -9.81 -12.12
CA ILE A 9 14.01 -10.14 -13.36
C ILE A 9 14.07 -8.93 -14.31
N LEU A 10 12.93 -8.25 -14.52
CA LEU A 10 12.88 -7.07 -15.38
C LEU A 10 13.74 -5.92 -14.83
N LYS A 11 13.84 -5.76 -13.51
CA LYS A 11 14.67 -4.75 -12.86
C LYS A 11 16.15 -5.02 -13.09
N HIS A 12 16.63 -6.25 -12.87
CA HIS A 12 18.01 -6.64 -13.14
C HIS A 12 18.37 -6.45 -14.61
N HIS A 13 17.51 -6.91 -15.53
CA HIS A 13 17.75 -6.76 -16.96
C HIS A 13 17.76 -5.29 -17.41
N LYS A 14 16.87 -4.44 -16.86
CA LYS A 14 16.91 -2.99 -17.11
C LYS A 14 18.20 -2.34 -16.58
N GLY A 15 18.79 -2.91 -15.52
CA GLY A 15 20.10 -2.52 -14.99
C GLY A 15 21.29 -2.95 -15.84
N GLY A 16 21.07 -3.62 -16.97
CA GLY A 16 22.13 -4.06 -17.89
C GLY A 16 22.70 -5.46 -17.58
N GLU A 17 22.13 -6.19 -16.62
CA GLU A 17 22.56 -7.55 -16.33
C GLU A 17 22.14 -8.52 -17.44
N GLY A 18 23.09 -9.33 -17.91
CA GLY A 18 22.83 -10.38 -18.89
C GLY A 18 22.02 -11.54 -18.31
N VAL A 19 21.30 -12.27 -19.16
CA VAL A 19 20.43 -13.40 -18.79
C VAL A 19 21.14 -14.43 -17.90
N ASN A 20 22.41 -14.75 -18.19
CA ASN A 20 23.18 -15.72 -17.40
C ASN A 20 23.53 -15.22 -15.99
N ALA A 21 23.73 -13.90 -15.82
CA ALA A 21 23.98 -13.30 -14.52
C ALA A 21 22.69 -13.33 -13.68
N ILE A 22 21.55 -12.97 -14.28
CA ILE A 22 20.23 -13.00 -13.63
C ILE A 22 19.85 -14.43 -13.21
N THR A 23 20.04 -15.39 -14.12
CA THR A 23 19.80 -16.83 -13.88
C THR A 23 20.58 -17.30 -12.65
N ARG A 24 21.88 -16.97 -12.56
CA ARG A 24 22.73 -17.31 -11.42
C ARG A 24 22.33 -16.57 -10.15
N SER A 25 22.07 -15.27 -10.23
CA SER A 25 21.73 -14.44 -9.08
C SER A 25 20.41 -14.85 -8.42
N LEU A 26 19.44 -15.26 -9.22
CA LEU A 26 18.10 -15.63 -8.74
C LEU A 26 17.89 -17.15 -8.62
N GLY A 27 18.88 -17.96 -9.02
CA GLY A 27 18.76 -19.43 -9.04
C GLY A 27 17.65 -19.94 -9.98
N LEU A 28 17.34 -19.21 -11.04
CA LEU A 28 16.22 -19.50 -11.94
C LEU A 28 16.68 -20.18 -13.23
N PRO A 29 15.86 -21.02 -13.87
CA PRO A 29 16.17 -21.54 -15.20
C PRO A 29 16.26 -20.43 -16.26
N GLN A 30 17.23 -20.54 -17.17
CA GLN A 30 17.40 -19.59 -18.27
C GLN A 30 16.13 -19.45 -19.12
N SER A 31 15.39 -20.56 -19.33
CA SER A 31 14.13 -20.58 -20.06
C SER A 31 13.06 -19.69 -19.41
N SER A 32 13.02 -19.67 -18.07
CA SER A 32 12.08 -18.85 -17.31
C SER A 32 12.44 -17.36 -17.42
N VAL A 33 13.73 -17.02 -17.27
CA VAL A 33 14.22 -15.63 -17.48
C VAL A 33 13.90 -15.16 -18.90
N SER A 34 14.16 -15.98 -19.93
CA SER A 34 13.85 -15.65 -21.32
C SER A 34 12.36 -15.42 -21.55
N THR A 35 11.50 -16.25 -20.95
CA THR A 35 10.03 -16.11 -21.06
C THR A 35 9.53 -14.81 -20.45
N VAL A 36 10.08 -14.43 -19.29
CA VAL A 36 9.78 -13.15 -18.63
C VAL A 36 10.19 -11.96 -19.48
N LEU A 37 11.39 -11.98 -20.06
CA LEU A 37 11.88 -10.91 -20.92
C LEU A 37 11.03 -10.77 -22.20
N LYS A 38 10.58 -11.88 -22.79
CA LYS A 38 9.64 -11.87 -23.93
C LYS A 38 8.28 -11.28 -23.57
N ASN A 39 7.82 -11.46 -22.33
CA ASN A 39 6.52 -11.01 -21.86
C ASN A 39 6.56 -9.70 -21.06
N THR A 40 7.60 -8.88 -21.25
CA THR A 40 7.88 -7.67 -20.46
C THR A 40 6.68 -6.72 -20.34
N ILE A 41 5.97 -6.46 -21.45
CA ILE A 41 4.86 -5.49 -21.47
C ILE A 41 3.71 -5.95 -20.57
N ASN A 42 3.30 -7.21 -20.70
CA ASN A 42 2.17 -7.76 -19.94
C ASN A 42 2.50 -7.85 -18.45
N ILE A 43 3.75 -8.20 -18.10
CA ILE A 43 4.21 -8.28 -16.72
C ILE A 43 4.20 -6.89 -16.06
N LYS A 44 4.70 -5.86 -16.76
CA LYS A 44 4.65 -4.47 -16.27
C LYS A 44 3.21 -4.00 -16.06
N LYS A 45 2.34 -4.23 -17.05
CA LYS A 45 0.90 -3.89 -16.95
C LYS A 45 0.24 -4.59 -15.76
N SER A 46 0.55 -5.87 -15.53
CA SER A 46 0.06 -6.62 -14.38
C SER A 46 0.56 -6.01 -13.05
N GLY A 47 1.84 -5.63 -12.96
CA GLY A 47 2.41 -4.92 -11.81
C GLY A 47 1.75 -3.57 -11.52
N GLU A 48 1.54 -2.76 -12.57
CA GLU A 48 0.86 -1.46 -12.48
C GLU A 48 -0.61 -1.62 -12.05
N THR A 49 -1.30 -2.62 -12.58
CA THR A 49 -2.70 -2.93 -12.23
C THR A 49 -2.81 -3.35 -10.77
N CYS A 50 -1.90 -4.21 -10.30
CA CYS A 50 -1.84 -4.63 -8.90
C CYS A 50 -1.59 -3.43 -7.97
N THR A 51 -0.61 -2.59 -8.29
CA THR A 51 -0.28 -1.37 -7.53
C THR A 51 -1.48 -0.41 -7.48
N THR A 52 -2.14 -0.21 -8.61
CA THR A 52 -3.33 0.66 -8.72
C THR A 52 -4.49 0.11 -7.89
N LEU A 53 -4.73 -1.19 -7.92
CA LEU A 53 -5.78 -1.83 -7.13
C LEU A 53 -5.49 -1.69 -5.63
N MET A 54 -4.26 -1.95 -5.19
CA MET A 54 -3.87 -1.75 -3.80
C MET A 54 -4.06 -0.29 -3.36
N ALA A 55 -3.62 0.67 -4.18
CA ALA A 55 -3.81 2.09 -3.90
C ALA A 55 -5.30 2.48 -3.81
N LYS A 56 -6.15 1.94 -4.69
CA LYS A 56 -7.60 2.12 -4.64
C LYS A 56 -8.20 1.54 -3.37
N THR A 57 -7.85 0.31 -3.00
CA THR A 57 -8.34 -0.34 -1.77
C THR A 57 -7.91 0.44 -0.53
N MET A 58 -6.65 0.86 -0.44
CA MET A 58 -6.16 1.69 0.66
C MET A 58 -6.90 3.03 0.75
N THR A 59 -7.12 3.69 -0.38
CA THR A 59 -7.86 4.96 -0.43
C THR A 59 -9.31 4.75 -0.02
N HIS A 60 -9.95 3.69 -0.50
CA HIS A 60 -11.31 3.33 -0.14
C HIS A 60 -11.43 3.04 1.36
N HIS A 61 -10.47 2.37 1.98
CA HIS A 61 -10.50 2.08 3.42
C HIS A 61 -10.22 3.33 4.28
N ARG A 62 -9.32 4.21 3.84
CA ARG A 62 -9.03 5.47 4.54
C ARG A 62 -10.22 6.42 4.57
N LYS A 63 -11.06 6.44 3.53
CA LYS A 63 -12.22 7.35 3.44
C LYS A 63 -13.21 7.17 4.62
N PRO A 64 -13.77 5.97 4.88
CA PRO A 64 -14.64 5.73 6.03
C PRO A 64 -13.98 6.03 7.37
N ILE A 65 -12.69 5.71 7.55
CA ILE A 65 -11.96 6.00 8.79
C ILE A 65 -11.88 7.51 9.01
N MET A 66 -11.53 8.27 7.97
CA MET A 66 -11.48 9.73 8.03
C MET A 66 -12.86 10.35 8.30
N ASP A 67 -13.90 9.83 7.65
CA ASP A 67 -15.27 10.29 7.85
C ASP A 67 -15.75 10.02 9.29
N GLU A 68 -15.50 8.82 9.81
CA GLU A 68 -15.90 8.43 11.17
C GLU A 68 -15.10 9.20 12.23
N MET A 69 -13.79 9.37 12.03
CA MET A 69 -12.95 10.23 12.86
C MET A 69 -13.49 11.66 12.89
N GLY A 70 -13.89 12.22 11.74
CA GLY A 70 -14.47 13.56 11.66
C GLY A 70 -15.73 13.71 12.51
N LYS A 71 -16.63 12.71 12.49
CA LYS A 71 -17.85 12.70 13.32
C LYS A 71 -17.52 12.66 14.81
N LEU A 72 -16.61 11.78 15.21
CA LEU A 72 -16.21 11.62 16.62
C LEU A 72 -15.51 12.87 17.17
N LEU A 73 -14.64 13.48 16.36
CA LEU A 73 -13.98 14.74 16.75
C LEU A 73 -14.98 15.88 16.88
N LYS A 74 -15.99 15.95 16.00
CA LYS A 74 -17.06 16.94 16.11
C LYS A 74 -17.83 16.81 17.42
N LEU A 75 -18.24 15.59 17.79
CA LEU A 75 -18.94 15.34 19.05
C LEU A 75 -18.11 15.76 20.28
N LEU A 76 -16.80 15.52 20.24
CA LEU A 76 -15.89 15.91 21.31
C LEU A 76 -15.72 17.43 21.41
N ILE A 77 -15.63 18.13 20.28
CA ILE A 77 -15.58 19.59 20.25
C ILE A 77 -16.88 20.16 20.81
N ASP A 78 -18.03 19.64 20.39
CA ASP A 78 -19.35 20.07 20.86
C ASP A 78 -19.50 19.87 22.39
N ASP A 79 -18.98 18.76 22.94
CA ASP A 79 -18.96 18.48 24.38
C ASP A 79 -18.04 19.43 25.16
N HIS A 80 -16.84 19.71 24.64
CA HIS A 80 -15.93 20.69 25.22
C HIS A 80 -16.52 22.11 25.24
N ILE A 81 -17.21 22.51 24.17
CA ILE A 81 -17.90 23.81 24.11
C ILE A 81 -18.98 23.87 25.19
N ARG A 82 -19.78 22.81 25.34
CA ARG A 82 -20.85 22.72 26.34
C ARG A 82 -20.31 22.77 27.77
N SER A 83 -19.18 22.12 28.02
CA SER A 83 -18.49 22.11 29.32
C SER A 83 -17.59 23.33 29.57
N ARG A 84 -17.53 24.28 28.63
CA ARG A 84 -16.65 25.47 28.65
C ARG A 84 -15.16 25.12 28.80
N MET A 85 -14.76 23.97 28.28
CA MET A 85 -13.37 23.51 28.27
C MET A 85 -12.65 24.03 27.02
N PRO A 86 -11.44 24.60 27.15
CA PRO A 86 -10.68 25.03 25.99
C PRO A 86 -10.26 23.82 25.14
N VAL A 87 -10.58 23.86 23.84
CA VAL A 87 -10.11 22.87 22.87
C VAL A 87 -8.81 23.38 22.26
N SER A 88 -7.73 22.62 22.42
CA SER A 88 -6.47 22.87 21.71
C SER A 88 -6.29 21.89 20.55
N THR A 89 -5.54 22.31 19.54
CA THR A 89 -5.17 21.44 18.40
C THR A 89 -4.44 20.19 18.87
N SER A 90 -3.64 20.27 19.94
CA SER A 90 -2.93 19.12 20.52
C SER A 90 -3.87 18.03 21.04
N ILE A 91 -4.99 18.40 21.67
CA ILE A 91 -6.00 17.45 22.17
C ILE A 91 -6.75 16.80 21.00
N ILE A 92 -7.11 17.59 19.98
CA ILE A 92 -7.75 17.09 18.76
C ILE A 92 -6.82 16.09 18.05
N SER A 93 -5.55 16.43 17.87
CA SER A 93 -4.57 15.55 17.21
C SER A 93 -4.31 14.27 18.01
N ALA A 94 -4.16 14.37 19.34
CA ALA A 94 -4.01 13.19 20.19
C ALA A 94 -5.23 12.25 20.09
N LYS A 95 -6.45 12.80 20.06
CA LYS A 95 -7.67 12.01 19.89
C LYS A 95 -7.78 11.41 18.49
N ALA A 96 -7.45 12.17 17.45
CA ALA A 96 -7.43 11.70 16.07
C ALA A 96 -6.48 10.49 15.89
N LEU A 97 -5.29 10.56 16.51
CA LEU A 97 -4.32 9.46 16.51
C LEU A 97 -4.87 8.23 17.22
N SER A 98 -5.50 8.39 18.37
CA SER A 98 -6.15 7.29 19.10
C SER A 98 -7.25 6.62 18.27
N ILE A 99 -8.04 7.38 17.50
CA ILE A 99 -9.10 6.84 16.63
C ILE A 99 -8.50 6.09 15.42
N CYS A 100 -7.41 6.61 14.84
CA CYS A 100 -6.74 5.98 13.70
C CYS A 100 -5.96 4.71 14.07
N GLN A 101 -5.61 4.52 15.35
CA GLN A 101 -4.80 3.40 15.82
C GLN A 101 -5.60 2.19 16.29
N GLU A 102 -6.93 2.26 16.42
CA GLU A 102 -7.76 1.06 16.63
C GLU A 102 -7.79 0.22 15.35
N PRO A 103 -7.13 -0.95 15.32
CA PRO A 103 -6.95 -1.68 14.09
C PRO A 103 -8.10 -2.67 13.94
N SER A 104 -9.13 -2.31 13.15
CA SER A 104 -9.89 -3.34 12.43
C SER A 104 -9.08 -3.75 11.21
N CYS A 105 -8.03 -4.53 11.46
CA CYS A 105 -7.30 -5.22 10.42
C CYS A 105 -8.22 -6.33 9.88
N PRO A 106 -8.69 -6.30 8.62
CA PRO A 106 -9.31 -7.49 8.07
C PRO A 106 -8.20 -8.51 7.86
N ALA A 107 -8.25 -9.61 8.63
CA ALA A 107 -7.50 -10.81 8.33
C ALA A 107 -7.82 -11.20 6.88
N GLN A 108 -6.83 -11.10 6.00
CA GLN A 108 -6.95 -11.59 4.63
C GLN A 108 -6.71 -13.11 4.69
N TYR A 109 -7.78 -13.88 4.46
CA TYR A 109 -7.74 -15.29 4.08
C TYR A 109 -7.93 -15.39 2.56
#